data_AF-A0A5D3J1D0-F1
#
_entry.id   AF-A0A5D3J1D0-F1
#
_cell.length_a   1.000
_cell.length_b   1.000
_cell.length_c   1.000
_cell.angle_alpha   90.00
_cell.angle_beta   90.00
_cell.angle_gamma   90.00
#
_symmetry.space_group_name_H-M   'P 1'
#
loop_
_entity.id
_entity.type
_entity.pdbx_description
1 polymer ?
#
loop_
_entity_poly.entity_id
_entity_poly.type
_entity_poly.pdbx_seq_one_letter_code
_entity_poly.pdbx_strand_id
1 'polypeptide(L)'
;WYVVPGGSREYVRALLARLGDRLDLRLNAPVQQVERHPAGVILRLASGEAHFDQVIFACHSAQALAMLAAPTDAEREVLGDIGWQRNEVVLHSDPRWLPERQRAWASWNYRLSDGDLARACVTYNMNILQGLPAGAPLFCVTLNPDAPVDDRYVWQ
;
A
#
# COMPACT_ATOMS: atom_id res chain seq x y z
N TRP A 1 15.01 -2.60 -13.74
CA TRP A 1 13.65 -2.74 -13.19
C TRP A 1 12.66 -2.52 -14.31
N TYR A 2 11.61 -3.31 -14.38
CA TYR A 2 10.50 -3.12 -15.34
C TYR A 2 9.29 -2.58 -14.60
N VAL A 3 8.52 -1.75 -15.28
CA VAL A 3 7.25 -1.22 -14.80
C VAL A 3 6.15 -1.54 -15.81
N VAL A 4 4.93 -1.68 -15.34
CA VAL A 4 3.76 -1.79 -16.22
C VAL A 4 3.47 -0.40 -16.79
N PRO A 5 3.43 -0.22 -18.12
CA PRO A 5 3.01 1.05 -18.71
C PRO A 5 1.62 1.45 -18.20
N GLY A 6 1.48 2.68 -17.70
CA GLY A 6 0.24 3.15 -17.05
C GLY A 6 0.12 2.79 -15.56
N GLY A 7 1.11 2.08 -15.00
CA GLY A 7 1.20 1.73 -13.58
C GLY A 7 0.49 0.43 -13.20
N SER A 8 0.60 0.06 -11.93
CA SER A 8 0.02 -1.18 -11.37
C SER A 8 -1.50 -1.28 -11.51
N ARG A 9 -2.19 -0.15 -11.61
CA ARG A 9 -3.65 -0.12 -11.84
C ARG A 9 -4.07 -0.84 -13.12
N GLU A 10 -3.20 -0.93 -14.13
CA GLU A 10 -3.57 -1.54 -15.40
C GLU A 10 -3.78 -3.05 -15.30
N TYR A 11 -2.99 -3.78 -14.49
CA TYR A 11 -3.26 -5.20 -14.27
C TYR A 11 -4.51 -5.42 -13.41
N VAL A 12 -4.80 -4.50 -12.48
CA VAL A 12 -6.05 -4.54 -11.69
C VAL A 12 -7.25 -4.36 -12.61
N ARG A 13 -7.19 -3.37 -13.53
CA ARG A 13 -8.23 -3.14 -14.54
C ARG A 13 -8.44 -4.37 -15.42
N ALA A 14 -7.35 -4.97 -15.91
CA ALA A 14 -7.43 -6.17 -16.74
C ALA A 14 -8.05 -7.36 -15.98
N LEU A 15 -7.69 -7.55 -14.70
CA LEU A 15 -8.28 -8.57 -13.84
C LEU A 15 -9.78 -8.37 -13.65
N LEU A 16 -10.19 -7.14 -13.29
CA LEU A 16 -11.60 -6.80 -13.08
C LEU A 16 -12.43 -7.00 -14.35
N ALA A 17 -11.93 -6.55 -15.51
CA ALA A 17 -12.58 -6.75 -16.80
C ALA A 17 -12.75 -8.24 -17.14
N ARG A 18 -11.77 -9.09 -16.81
CA ARG A 18 -11.82 -10.54 -17.06
C ARG A 18 -12.78 -11.26 -16.10
N LEU A 19 -12.93 -10.79 -14.87
CA LEU A 19 -13.87 -11.35 -13.91
C LEU A 19 -15.31 -10.97 -14.27
N GLY A 20 -15.53 -9.72 -14.68
CA GLY A 20 -16.81 -9.23 -15.16
C GLY A 20 -17.92 -9.40 -14.11
N ASP A 21 -19.04 -9.97 -14.55
CA ASP A 21 -20.23 -10.28 -13.77
C ASP A 21 -20.04 -11.41 -12.73
N ARG A 22 -18.93 -12.15 -12.79
CA ARG A 22 -18.59 -13.18 -11.79
C ARG A 22 -18.08 -12.62 -10.47
N LEU A 23 -17.80 -11.32 -10.42
CA LEU A 23 -17.31 -10.62 -9.23
C LEU A 23 -18.32 -9.54 -8.79
N ASP A 24 -18.88 -9.70 -7.59
CA ASP A 24 -19.53 -8.60 -6.88
C ASP A 24 -18.45 -7.78 -6.13
N LEU A 25 -18.01 -6.67 -6.75
CA LEU A 25 -17.00 -5.79 -6.18
C LEU A 25 -17.65 -4.69 -5.33
N ARG A 26 -17.36 -4.72 -4.01
CA ARG A 26 -17.83 -3.69 -3.07
C ARG A 26 -16.68 -2.82 -2.60
N LEU A 27 -16.61 -1.60 -3.12
CA LEU A 27 -15.67 -0.56 -2.66
C LEU A 27 -16.24 0.17 -1.45
N ASN A 28 -15.38 0.73 -0.60
CA ASN A 28 -15.77 1.47 0.60
C ASN A 28 -16.67 0.68 1.56
N ALA A 29 -16.57 -0.65 1.55
CA ALA A 29 -17.36 -1.57 2.37
C ALA A 29 -16.44 -2.32 3.36
N PRO A 30 -15.89 -1.64 4.38
CA PRO A 30 -15.01 -2.28 5.35
C PRO A 30 -15.77 -3.35 6.14
N VAL A 31 -15.22 -4.56 6.17
CA VAL A 31 -15.69 -5.64 7.05
C VAL A 31 -15.30 -5.28 8.48
N GLN A 32 -16.29 -5.25 9.37
CA GLN A 32 -16.11 -4.92 10.78
C GLN A 32 -15.90 -6.17 11.62
N GLN A 33 -16.57 -7.26 11.26
CA GLN A 33 -16.47 -8.53 11.96
C GLN A 33 -16.76 -9.71 11.03
N VAL A 34 -16.12 -10.85 11.31
CA VAL A 34 -16.31 -12.15 10.68
C VAL A 34 -16.67 -13.18 11.73
N GLU A 35 -17.87 -13.74 11.62
CA GLU A 35 -18.43 -14.71 12.56
C GLU A 35 -18.61 -16.06 11.86
N ARG A 36 -18.07 -17.13 12.45
CA ARG A 36 -18.12 -18.48 11.89
C ARG A 36 -19.19 -19.29 12.62
N HIS A 37 -19.99 -20.04 11.87
CA HIS A 37 -20.98 -20.96 12.42
C HIS A 37 -21.01 -22.27 11.61
N PRO A 38 -21.64 -23.35 12.14
CA PRO A 38 -21.70 -24.64 11.43
C PRO A 38 -22.31 -24.59 10.03
N ALA A 39 -23.15 -23.57 9.75
CA ALA A 39 -23.82 -23.37 8.47
C ALA A 39 -23.07 -22.42 7.51
N GLY A 40 -21.94 -21.84 7.90
CA GLY A 40 -21.17 -20.90 7.07
C GLY A 40 -20.55 -19.75 7.86
N VAL A 41 -20.40 -18.59 7.21
CA VAL A 41 -19.75 -17.40 7.74
C VAL A 41 -20.62 -16.16 7.52
N ILE A 42 -20.71 -15.32 8.54
CA ILE A 42 -21.42 -14.04 8.51
C ILE A 42 -20.38 -12.92 8.55
N LEU A 43 -20.47 -11.99 7.59
CA LEU A 43 -19.73 -10.75 7.58
C LEU A 43 -20.61 -9.62 8.10
N ARG A 44 -20.15 -8.90 9.12
CA ARG A 44 -20.77 -7.64 9.57
C ARG A 44 -20.10 -6.47 8.86
N LEU A 45 -20.91 -5.67 8.17
CA LEU A 45 -20.54 -4.45 7.47
C LEU A 45 -21.33 -3.28 8.07
N ALA A 46 -20.89 -2.05 7.83
CA ALA A 46 -21.68 -0.87 8.20
C ALA A 46 -23.08 -0.85 7.55
N SER A 47 -23.22 -1.48 6.37
CA SER A 47 -24.46 -1.55 5.61
C SER A 47 -25.38 -2.71 6.02
N GLY A 48 -24.98 -3.56 6.97
CA GLY A 48 -25.71 -4.76 7.38
C GLY A 48 -24.87 -6.02 7.31
N GLU A 49 -25.51 -7.17 7.11
CA GLU A 49 -24.85 -8.48 7.11
C GLU A 49 -24.80 -9.11 5.73
N ALA A 50 -23.81 -9.96 5.51
CA ALA A 50 -23.69 -10.81 4.32
C ALA A 50 -23.27 -12.22 4.72
N HIS A 51 -23.86 -13.23 4.06
CA HIS A 51 -23.67 -14.65 4.38
C HIS A 51 -22.90 -15.35 3.26
N PHE A 52 -21.93 -16.16 3.63
CA PHE A 52 -21.09 -16.92 2.70
C PHE A 52 -20.80 -18.31 3.25
N ASP A 53 -20.49 -19.26 2.37
CA ASP A 53 -20.04 -20.59 2.80
C ASP A 53 -18.60 -20.55 3.35
N GLN A 54 -17.76 -19.69 2.78
CA GLN A 54 -16.33 -19.58 3.06
C GLN A 54 -15.85 -18.14 2.92
N VAL A 55 -14.75 -17.80 3.61
CA VAL A 55 -14.11 -16.48 3.58
C VAL A 55 -12.61 -16.63 3.42
N ILE A 56 -12.02 -15.82 2.54
CA ILE A 56 -10.57 -15.69 2.37
C ILE A 56 -10.16 -14.28 2.79
N PHE A 57 -9.26 -14.17 3.77
CA PHE A 57 -8.66 -12.89 4.14
C PHE A 57 -7.49 -12.57 3.21
N ALA A 58 -7.61 -11.46 2.49
CA ALA A 58 -6.54 -10.90 1.64
C ALA A 58 -6.07 -9.55 2.18
N CYS A 59 -5.89 -9.46 3.51
CA CYS A 59 -5.47 -8.26 4.25
C CYS A 59 -4.32 -8.59 5.21
N HIS A 60 -3.82 -7.58 5.94
CA HIS A 60 -2.76 -7.80 6.92
C HIS A 60 -3.24 -8.69 8.08
N SER A 61 -2.34 -9.48 8.67
CA SER A 61 -2.68 -10.45 9.71
C SER A 61 -3.37 -9.84 10.93
N ALA A 62 -2.90 -8.66 11.38
CA ALA A 62 -3.51 -7.94 12.49
C ALA A 62 -4.95 -7.48 12.17
N GLN A 63 -5.23 -7.13 10.90
CA GLN A 63 -6.60 -6.78 10.48
C GLN A 63 -7.49 -8.02 10.42
N ALA A 64 -6.99 -9.13 9.88
CA ALA A 64 -7.71 -10.40 9.88
C ALA A 64 -8.07 -10.83 11.31
N LEU A 65 -7.08 -10.81 12.21
CA LEU A 65 -7.28 -11.16 13.62
C LEU A 65 -8.29 -10.26 14.32
N ALA A 66 -8.22 -8.94 14.08
CA ALA A 66 -9.15 -7.97 14.67
C ALA A 66 -10.61 -8.15 14.17
N MET A 67 -10.80 -8.66 12.96
CA MET A 67 -12.14 -8.91 12.42
C MET A 67 -12.74 -10.22 12.92
N LEU A 68 -11.97 -11.22 13.35
CA LEU A 68 -12.52 -12.49 13.81
C LEU A 68 -13.32 -12.30 15.11
N ALA A 69 -14.59 -12.71 15.11
CA ALA A 69 -15.47 -12.60 16.29
C ALA A 69 -14.99 -13.48 17.46
N ALA A 70 -14.52 -14.69 17.13
CA ALA A 70 -14.00 -15.67 18.09
C ALA A 70 -12.77 -16.36 17.47
N PRO A 71 -11.59 -15.71 17.49
CA PRO A 71 -10.37 -16.34 17.02
C PRO A 71 -10.01 -17.51 17.94
N THR A 72 -9.38 -18.55 17.39
CA THR A 72 -8.79 -19.66 18.13
C THR A 72 -7.44 -19.25 18.73
N ASP A 73 -6.89 -20.05 19.64
CA ASP A 73 -5.56 -19.79 20.19
C ASP A 73 -4.47 -19.81 19.11
N ALA A 74 -4.53 -20.79 18.21
CA ALA A 74 -3.61 -20.89 17.08
C ALA A 74 -3.70 -19.68 16.14
N GLU A 75 -4.91 -19.16 15.89
CA GLU A 75 -5.08 -17.95 15.08
C GLU A 75 -4.51 -16.70 15.76
N ARG A 76 -4.69 -16.57 17.08
CA ARG A 76 -4.07 -15.48 17.85
C ARG A 76 -2.54 -15.54 17.77
N GLU A 77 -1.98 -16.73 17.98
CA GLU A 77 -0.54 -16.96 17.93
C GLU A 77 0.03 -16.62 16.55
N VAL A 78 -0.51 -17.23 15.50
CA VAL A 78 0.03 -17.07 14.14
C VAL A 78 -0.19 -15.67 13.58
N LEU A 79 -1.39 -15.10 13.74
CA LEU A 79 -1.70 -13.80 13.13
C LEU A 79 -1.17 -12.62 13.94
N GLY A 80 -1.04 -12.80 15.26
CA GLY A 80 -0.60 -11.76 16.20
C GLY A 80 0.92 -11.54 16.24
N ASP A 81 1.72 -12.55 15.90
CA ASP A 81 3.18 -12.49 16.02
C ASP A 81 3.90 -11.86 14.80
N ILE A 82 3.14 -11.33 13.83
CA ILE A 82 3.71 -10.67 12.66
C ILE A 82 3.95 -9.19 12.96
N GLY A 83 5.21 -8.81 13.12
CA GLY A 83 5.64 -7.42 13.31
C GLY A 83 5.45 -6.56 12.06
N TRP A 84 5.13 -5.27 12.27
CA TRP A 84 4.95 -4.29 11.20
C TRP A 84 5.74 -3.02 11.49
N GLN A 85 6.21 -2.37 10.42
CA GLN A 85 6.78 -1.04 10.50
C GLN A 85 5.86 -0.06 9.76
N ARG A 86 5.51 1.04 10.43
CA ARG A 86 4.86 2.18 9.78
C ARG A 86 5.86 2.84 8.84
N ASN A 87 5.47 2.95 7.57
CA ASN A 87 6.18 3.75 6.58
C ASN A 87 5.35 4.96 6.20
N GLU A 88 6.02 6.09 6.02
CA GLU A 88 5.43 7.31 5.48
C GLU A 88 5.84 7.48 4.02
N VAL A 89 4.93 7.94 3.17
CA VAL A 89 5.20 8.14 1.75
C VAL A 89 4.65 9.50 1.35
N VAL A 90 5.51 10.35 0.78
CA VAL A 90 5.15 11.71 0.35
C VAL A 90 5.38 11.83 -1.16
N LEU A 91 4.35 12.25 -1.90
CA LEU A 91 4.47 12.64 -3.31
C LEU A 91 4.75 14.15 -3.39
N HIS A 92 5.88 14.52 -3.99
CA HIS A 92 6.33 15.91 -4.07
C HIS A 92 7.10 16.19 -5.38
N SER A 93 7.39 17.46 -5.66
CA SER A 93 8.29 17.90 -6.74
C SER A 93 9.58 18.55 -6.23
N ASP A 94 9.88 18.44 -4.93
CA ASP A 94 11.08 19.05 -4.33
C ASP A 94 12.38 18.35 -4.77
N PRO A 95 13.26 19.02 -5.53
CA PRO A 95 14.51 18.43 -6.01
C PRO A 95 15.57 18.27 -4.90
N ARG A 96 15.40 18.90 -3.73
CA ARG A 96 16.35 18.79 -2.59
C ARG A 96 16.40 17.39 -1.97
N TRP A 97 15.41 16.56 -2.28
CA TRP A 97 15.37 15.15 -1.90
C TRP A 97 16.13 14.22 -2.86
N LEU A 98 16.60 14.74 -4.00
CA LEU A 98 17.48 14.04 -4.92
C LEU A 98 18.94 14.46 -4.69
N PRO A 99 19.94 13.72 -5.22
CA PRO A 99 21.33 14.13 -5.16
C PRO A 99 21.55 15.54 -5.72
N GLU A 100 22.39 16.34 -5.08
CA GLU A 100 22.72 17.70 -5.55
C GLU A 100 23.22 17.71 -7.01
N ARG A 101 23.99 16.69 -7.38
CA ARG A 101 24.47 16.48 -8.74
C ARG A 101 23.40 15.74 -9.55
N GLN A 102 22.75 16.44 -10.48
CA GLN A 102 21.73 15.85 -11.36
C GLN A 102 22.21 14.62 -12.14
N ARG A 103 23.50 14.57 -12.50
CA ARG A 103 24.11 13.39 -13.14
C ARG A 103 24.07 12.12 -12.28
N ALA A 104 23.87 12.26 -10.97
CA ALA A 104 23.74 11.15 -10.03
C ALA A 104 22.28 10.76 -9.75
N TRP A 105 21.29 11.43 -10.36
CA TRP A 105 19.89 11.07 -10.20
C TRP A 105 19.63 9.67 -10.74
N ALA A 106 19.06 8.83 -9.90
CA ALA A 106 18.66 7.48 -10.25
C ALA A 106 17.16 7.30 -10.03
N SER A 107 16.59 6.18 -10.49
CA SER A 107 15.21 5.81 -10.15
C SER A 107 15.00 5.66 -8.64
N TRP A 108 16.05 5.30 -7.88
CA TRP A 108 16.02 5.11 -6.43
C TRP A 108 17.21 5.87 -5.83
N ASN A 109 16.95 6.84 -4.94
CA ASN A 109 17.98 7.65 -4.31
C ASN A 109 17.89 7.45 -2.81
N TYR A 110 18.83 6.69 -2.25
CA TYR A 110 18.89 6.40 -0.82
C TYR A 110 19.60 7.54 -0.08
N ARG A 111 19.01 8.03 1.00
CA ARG A 111 19.64 8.99 1.90
C ARG A 111 20.23 8.24 3.09
N LEU A 112 21.55 8.32 3.24
CA LEU A 112 22.24 7.76 4.40
C LEU A 112 21.90 8.59 5.63
N SER A 113 21.65 7.90 6.72
CA SER A 113 21.42 8.45 8.06
C SER A 113 22.53 7.95 8.97
N ASP A 114 22.98 8.78 9.93
CA ASP A 114 24.12 8.48 10.80
C ASP A 114 23.87 7.37 11.85
N GLY A 115 22.69 6.77 11.89
CA GLY A 115 22.33 5.72 12.84
C GLY A 115 21.90 4.42 12.17
N ASP A 116 22.44 3.29 12.65
CA ASP A 116 22.12 1.92 12.17
C ASP A 116 20.63 1.53 12.34
N LEU A 117 19.88 2.24 13.18
CA LEU A 117 18.46 2.01 13.46
C LEU A 117 17.52 3.01 12.76
N ALA A 118 18.05 3.94 11.98
CA ALA A 118 17.23 4.91 11.29
C ALA A 118 16.48 4.23 10.12
N ARG A 119 15.25 4.67 9.89
CA ARG A 119 14.44 4.15 8.79
C ARG A 119 15.10 4.54 7.47
N ALA A 120 15.12 3.60 6.53
CA ALA A 120 15.55 3.86 5.17
C ALA A 120 14.73 5.01 4.57
N CYS A 121 15.39 6.15 4.33
CA CYS A 121 14.83 7.26 3.58
C CYS A 121 15.21 7.09 2.10
N VAL A 122 14.20 6.91 1.26
CA VAL A 122 14.43 6.66 -0.18
C VAL A 122 13.52 7.53 -1.01
N THR A 123 14.11 8.28 -1.95
CA THR A 123 13.37 9.07 -2.92
C THR A 123 13.37 8.38 -4.29
N TYR A 124 12.18 8.00 -4.74
CA TYR A 124 11.96 7.51 -6.08
C TYR A 124 11.83 8.68 -7.04
N ASN A 125 12.74 8.78 -8.01
CA ASN A 125 12.56 9.69 -9.13
C ASN A 125 11.64 9.02 -10.15
N MET A 126 10.36 9.38 -10.12
CA MET A 126 9.33 8.74 -10.94
C MET A 126 9.50 9.06 -12.43
N ASN A 127 10.11 10.20 -12.78
CA ASN A 127 10.41 10.53 -14.17
C ASN A 127 11.33 9.49 -14.80
N ILE A 128 12.36 9.06 -14.07
CA ILE A 128 13.28 8.00 -14.52
C ILE A 128 12.61 6.63 -14.38
N LEU A 129 12.03 6.33 -13.20
CA LEU A 129 11.47 5.01 -12.90
C LEU A 129 10.31 4.61 -13.82
N GLN A 130 9.42 5.55 -14.16
CA GLN A 130 8.27 5.30 -15.04
C GLN A 130 8.53 5.70 -16.50
N GLY A 131 9.71 6.23 -16.81
CA GLY A 131 10.04 6.73 -18.16
C GLY A 131 9.08 7.83 -18.62
N LEU A 132 8.79 8.80 -17.75
CA LEU A 132 7.86 9.89 -18.07
C LEU A 132 8.38 10.74 -19.24
N PRO A 133 7.48 11.32 -20.06
CA PRO A 133 7.88 12.13 -21.21
C PRO A 133 8.78 13.32 -20.83
N ALA A 134 9.63 13.73 -21.76
CA ALA A 134 10.40 14.97 -21.63
C ALA A 134 9.45 16.17 -21.41
N GLY A 135 9.77 17.02 -20.43
CA GLY A 135 8.93 18.17 -20.04
C GLY A 135 7.84 17.84 -19.01
N ALA A 136 7.68 16.58 -18.60
CA ALA A 136 6.84 16.25 -17.45
C ALA A 136 7.38 16.96 -16.18
N PRO A 137 6.50 17.40 -15.25
CA PRO A 137 6.91 17.89 -13.94
C PRO A 137 7.82 16.88 -13.22
N LEU A 138 8.68 17.36 -12.33
CA LEU A 138 9.44 16.47 -11.45
C LEU A 138 8.48 15.78 -10.48
N PHE A 139 8.46 14.45 -10.52
CA PHE A 139 7.68 13.61 -9.62
C PHE A 139 8.64 12.79 -8.76
N CYS A 140 8.65 13.11 -7.47
CA CYS A 140 9.40 12.40 -6.46
C CYS A 140 8.42 11.73 -5.49
N VAL A 141 8.70 10.48 -5.14
CA VAL A 141 8.02 9.78 -4.04
C VAL A 141 9.07 9.48 -2.99
N THR A 142 9.00 10.15 -1.84
CA THR A 142 9.94 9.91 -0.73
C THR A 142 9.29 9.04 0.32
N LEU A 143 9.94 7.90 0.58
CA LEU A 143 9.65 6.97 1.65
C LEU A 143 10.41 7.38 2.90
N ASN A 144 9.72 7.50 4.03
CA ASN A 144 10.26 7.82 5.36
C ASN A 144 11.18 9.06 5.36
N PRO A 145 10.68 10.24 4.93
CA PRO A 145 11.48 11.45 4.97
C PRO A 145 11.95 11.72 6.41
N ASP A 146 13.23 12.02 6.58
CA ASP A 146 13.88 12.30 7.87
C ASP A 146 13.63 13.72 8.37
N ALA A 147 13.11 14.58 7.50
CA ALA A 147 12.60 15.91 7.80
C ALA A 147 11.32 16.16 6.97
N PRO A 148 10.42 17.04 7.39
CA PRO A 148 9.24 17.38 6.59
C PRO A 148 9.63 17.83 5.17
N VAL A 149 8.93 17.29 4.17
CA VAL A 149 9.00 17.84 2.82
C VAL A 149 8.31 19.20 2.83
N ASP A 150 8.93 20.20 2.23
CA ASP A 150 8.38 21.55 2.16
C ASP A 150 7.05 21.56 1.39
N ASP A 151 5.98 21.97 2.08
CA ASP A 151 4.58 21.88 1.63
C ASP A 151 4.34 22.50 0.26
N ARG A 152 5.11 23.53 -0.14
CA ARG A 152 4.99 24.16 -1.46
C ARG A 152 5.29 23.21 -2.63
N TYR A 153 5.96 22.10 -2.36
CA TYR A 153 6.29 21.08 -3.34
C TYR A 153 5.50 19.80 -3.15
N VAL A 154 4.77 19.66 -2.03
CA VAL A 154 3.91 18.49 -1.81
C VAL A 154 2.71 18.61 -2.74
N TRP A 155 2.43 17.53 -3.47
CA TRP A 155 1.28 17.51 -4.38
C TRP A 155 0.01 17.37 -3.55
N GLN A 156 -0.95 18.28 -3.76
CA GLN A 156 -2.28 18.24 -3.17
C GLN A 156 -3.31 17.70 -4.15
#